data_AF-A0A7K2B2B3-F1
#
_entry.id   AF-A0A7K2B2B3-F1
#
_cell.length_a   1.000
_cell.length_b   1.000
_cell.length_c   1.000
_cell.angle_alpha   90.00
_cell.angle_beta   90.00
_cell.angle_gamma   90.00
#
_symmetry.space_group_name_H-M   'P 1'
#
loop_
_entity.id
_entity.type
_entity.pdbx_description
1 polymer ?
#
loop_
_entity_poly.entity_id
_entity_poly.type
_entity_poly.pdbx_seq_one_letter_code
_entity_poly.pdbx_strand_id
1 'polypeptide(L)' 'MSSDNRFGYTACVTKRLVDIDDDLLAEARVLTGAATMKEAVNAALQQVIDGELRRRHLRRLEAGEGTDLADEQVMRSAWR' A
#
# COMPACT_ATOMS: atom_id res chain seq x y z
N MET A 1 -31.58 23.90 13.71
CA MET A 1 -30.23 23.45 14.09
C MET A 1 -29.88 22.27 13.18
N SER A 2 -29.45 22.57 11.96
CA SER A 2 -28.98 21.56 11.00
C SER A 2 -27.48 21.71 10.87
N SER A 3 -26.74 20.75 11.41
CA SER A 3 -25.30 20.66 11.19
C SER A 3 -25.06 19.84 9.93
N ASP A 4 -24.95 20.52 8.80
CA ASP A 4 -24.51 19.96 7.52
C ASP A 4 -22.99 19.72 7.59
N ASN A 5 -22.60 18.45 7.72
CA ASN A 5 -21.22 18.04 7.89
C ASN A 5 -20.62 17.60 6.55
N ARG A 6 -20.33 18.57 5.68
CA ARG A 6 -19.62 18.38 4.41
C ARG A 6 -18.12 18.18 4.62
N PHE A 7 -17.70 16.97 5.00
CA PHE A 7 -16.30 16.55 4.87
C PHE A 7 -16.09 15.82 3.55
N GLY A 8 -15.26 16.42 2.69
CA GLY A 8 -14.91 15.90 1.37
C GLY A 8 -14.22 14.54 1.45
N TYR A 9 -14.81 13.55 0.80
CA TYR A 9 -14.16 12.30 0.47
C TYR A 9 -14.15 12.17 -1.06
N THR A 10 -12.99 12.45 -1.67
CA THR A 10 -12.78 12.28 -3.13
C THR A 10 -12.60 10.80 -3.52
N ALA A 11 -12.68 9.86 -2.57
CA ALA A 11 -12.74 8.43 -2.83
C ALA A 11 -14.02 7.85 -2.22
N CYS A 12 -14.74 7.00 -2.97
CA CYS A 12 -15.97 6.37 -2.51
C CYS A 12 -15.69 5.34 -1.39
N VAL A 13 -15.58 5.81 -0.15
CA VAL A 13 -15.42 4.93 1.01
C VAL A 13 -16.79 4.54 1.56
N THR A 14 -17.11 3.25 1.57
CA THR A 14 -18.33 2.71 2.18
C THR A 14 -18.07 2.17 3.58
N LYS A 15 -19.04 2.33 4.48
CA LYS A 15 -18.97 1.80 5.85
C LYS A 15 -19.20 0.29 5.85
N ARG A 16 -18.42 -0.44 6.63
CA ARG A 16 -18.55 -1.89 6.85
C ARG A 16 -18.47 -2.14 8.35
N LEU A 17 -19.35 -2.99 8.87
CA LEU A 17 -19.26 -3.51 10.23
C LEU A 17 -18.44 -4.80 10.16
N VAL A 18 -17.32 -4.82 10.89
CA VAL A 18 -16.41 -5.96 11.01
C VAL A 18 -15.89 -5.97 12.43
N ASP A 19 -15.76 -7.16 13.00
CA ASP A 19 -15.05 -7.33 14.26
C ASP A 19 -13.55 -7.29 13.98
N ILE A 20 -12.81 -6.48 14.73
CA ILE A 20 -11.36 -6.32 14.62
C ILE A 20 -10.78 -6.61 16.00
N ASP A 21 -9.73 -7.42 16.01
CA ASP A 21 -8.93 -7.61 17.23
C ASP A 21 -8.28 -6.29 17.64
N ASP A 22 -8.56 -5.84 18.87
CA ASP A 22 -8.11 -4.55 19.39
C ASP A 22 -6.58 -4.47 19.54
N ASP A 23 -5.92 -5.60 19.83
CA ASP A 23 -4.47 -5.65 19.97
C ASP A 23 -3.81 -5.54 18.58
N LEU A 24 -4.35 -6.24 17.59
CA LEU A 24 -3.90 -6.09 16.19
C LEU A 24 -4.13 -4.67 15.68
N LEU A 25 -5.26 -4.05 16.02
CA LEU A 25 -5.55 -2.67 15.65
C LEU A 25 -4.59 -1.70 16.32
N ALA A 26 -4.26 -1.92 17.60
CA ALA A 26 -3.29 -1.11 18.32
C ALA A 26 -1.90 -1.21 17.69
N GLU A 27 -1.44 -2.41 17.36
CA GLU A 27 -0.16 -2.62 16.67
C GLU A 27 -0.15 -1.97 15.29
N ALA A 28 -1.23 -2.15 14.50
CA ALA A 28 -1.37 -1.51 13.20
C ALA A 28 -1.33 0.02 13.31
N ARG A 29 -1.92 0.62 14.35
CA ARG A 29 -1.84 2.08 14.60
C ARG A 29 -0.41 2.53 14.89
N VAL A 30 0.34 1.76 15.67
CA VAL A 30 1.75 2.05 15.94
C VAL A 30 2.58 1.98 14.66
N LEU A 31 2.43 0.90 13.88
CA LEU A 31 3.18 0.69 12.64
C LEU A 31 2.85 1.73 11.55
N THR A 32 1.59 2.15 11.47
CA THR A 32 1.12 3.10 10.45
C THR A 32 1.25 4.57 10.90
N GLY A 33 1.45 4.83 12.20
CA GLY A 33 1.40 6.18 12.78
C GLY A 33 0.01 6.82 12.74
N ALA A 34 -1.03 6.01 12.55
CA ALA A 34 -2.39 6.50 12.33
C ALA A 34 -3.04 7.06 13.61
N ALA A 35 -3.61 8.26 13.52
CA ALA A 35 -4.31 8.90 14.63
C ALA A 35 -5.66 8.23 14.92
N THR A 36 -6.32 7.68 13.90
CA THR A 36 -7.64 7.04 14.02
C THR A 36 -7.64 5.57 13.57
N MET A 37 -8.61 4.80 14.05
CA MET A 37 -8.85 3.41 13.61
C MET A 37 -9.07 3.33 12.10
N LYS A 38 -9.86 4.23 11.52
CA LYS A 38 -10.13 4.25 10.07
C LYS A 38 -8.84 4.46 9.27
N GLU A 39 -8.00 5.39 9.69
CA GLU A 39 -6.72 5.65 9.03
C GLU A 39 -5.80 4.44 9.12
N ALA A 40 -5.73 3.79 10.29
CA ALA A 40 -4.91 2.59 10.49
C ALA A 40 -5.36 1.45 9.59
N VAL A 41 -6.67 1.17 9.54
CA VAL A 41 -7.23 0.12 8.68
C VAL A 41 -6.98 0.42 7.21
N ASN A 42 -7.25 1.65 6.77
CA ASN A 42 -7.01 2.03 5.37
C ASN A 42 -5.52 1.96 4.99
N ALA A 43 -4.62 2.41 5.86
CA ALA A 43 -3.18 2.36 5.65
C ALA A 43 -2.68 0.91 5.61
N ALA A 44 -3.14 0.05 6.53
CA ALA A 44 -2.79 -1.37 6.54
C ALA A 44 -3.24 -2.07 5.25
N LEU A 45 -4.46 -1.80 4.76
CA LEU A 45 -4.94 -2.34 3.49
C LEU A 45 -4.07 -1.87 2.30
N GLN A 46 -3.66 -0.60 2.29
CA GLN A 46 -2.77 -0.08 1.26
C GLN A 46 -1.39 -0.75 1.30
N GLN A 47 -0.82 -0.96 2.50
CA GLN A 47 0.47 -1.63 2.66
C GLN A 47 0.44 -3.08 2.15
N VAL A 48 -0.69 -3.79 2.30
CA VAL A 48 -0.87 -5.15 1.74
C VAL A 48 -0.83 -5.10 0.21
N ILE A 49 -1.54 -4.15 -0.40
CA ILE A 49 -1.55 -3.95 -1.85
C ILE A 49 -0.13 -3.62 -2.36
N ASP A 50 0.53 -2.66 -1.73
CA ASP A 50 1.88 -2.22 -2.11
C ASP A 50 2.91 -3.34 -1.92
N GLY A 51 2.76 -4.17 -0.89
CA GLY A 51 3.56 -5.37 -0.68
C GLY A 51 3.42 -6.36 -1.83
N GLU A 52 2.20 -6.60 -2.31
CA GLU A 52 1.98 -7.49 -3.45
C GLU A 52 2.48 -6.90 -4.77
N LEU A 53 2.30 -5.60 -4.99
CA LEU A 53 2.83 -4.91 -6.17
C LEU A 53 4.36 -4.99 -6.21
N ARG A 54 5.03 -4.78 -5.06
CA ARG A 54 6.50 -4.96 -4.95
C ARG A 54 6.90 -6.39 -5.28
N ARG A 55 6.23 -7.40 -4.73
CA ARG A 55 6.50 -8.82 -5.04
C ARG A 55 6.32 -9.13 -6.52
N ARG A 56 5.26 -8.62 -7.16
CA ARG A 56 5.03 -8.78 -8.60
C ARG A 56 6.10 -8.10 -9.44
N HIS A 57 6.52 -6.91 -9.03
CA HIS A 57 7.57 -6.18 -9.74
C HIS A 57 8.91 -6.91 -9.67
N LEU A 58 9.29 -7.41 -8.49
CA LEU A 58 10.51 -8.22 -8.33
C LEU A 58 10.45 -9.49 -9.17
N ARG A 59 9.34 -10.23 -9.14
CA ARG A 59 9.17 -11.42 -10.00
C ARG A 59 9.29 -11.10 -11.49
N ARG A 60 8.80 -9.92 -11.93
CA ARG A 60 8.93 -9.48 -13.32
C ARG A 60 10.39 -9.20 -13.69
N LEU A 61 11.14 -8.52 -12.80
CA LEU A 61 12.56 -8.25 -12.99
C LEU A 61 13.37 -9.56 -13.02
N GLU A 62 13.09 -10.50 -12.12
CA GLU A 62 13.72 -11.83 -12.08
C GLU A 62 13.39 -12.67 -13.33
N ALA A 63 12.17 -12.55 -13.86
CA ALA A 63 11.75 -13.21 -15.09
C ALA A 63 12.31 -12.56 -16.37
N GLY A 64 13.04 -11.44 -16.27
CA GLY A 64 13.62 -10.73 -17.40
C GLY A 64 12.61 -9.97 -18.28
N GLU A 65 11.36 -9.85 -17.87
CA GLU A 65 10.33 -9.16 -18.65
C GLU A 65 10.47 -7.64 -18.51
N GLY A 66 10.98 -7.00 -19.55
CA GLY A 66 11.06 -5.53 -19.65
C GLY A 66 12.37 -4.92 -19.18
N THR A 67 13.40 -5.73 -18.93
CA THR A 67 14.74 -5.24 -18.59
C THR A 67 15.79 -6.06 -19.32
N ASP A 68 16.61 -5.41 -20.13
CA ASP A 68 17.82 -5.95 -20.76
C ASP A 68 18.95 -6.19 -19.72
N LEU A 69 18.57 -6.34 -18.45
CA LEU A 69 19.47 -6.57 -17.31
C LEU A 69 20.09 -7.98 -17.35
N ALA A 70 19.55 -8.87 -18.18
CA ALA A 70 20.14 -10.17 -18.48
C ALA A 70 21.23 -10.07 -19.58
N ASP A 71 21.32 -8.95 -20.30
CA ASP A 71 22.36 -8.72 -21.31
C ASP A 71 23.59 -8.04 -20.67
N GLU A 72 24.65 -8.83 -20.56
CA GLU A 72 25.94 -8.41 -20.00
C GLU A 72 26.59 -7.25 -20.79
N GLN A 73 26.27 -7.09 -22.09
CA GLN A 73 26.77 -5.99 -22.91
C GLN A 73 26.05 -4.67 -22.56
N VAL A 74 24.75 -4.71 -22.30
CA VAL A 74 23.97 -3.52 -21.92
C VAL A 74 24.39 -3.02 -20.54
N MET A 75 24.57 -3.92 -19.58
CA MET A 75 25.09 -3.57 -18.25
C MET A 75 26.49 -2.96 -18.31
N ARG A 76 27.39 -3.43 -19.18
CA ARG A 76 28.74 -2.84 -19.34
C ARG A 76 28.73 -1.42 -19.92
N SER A 77 27.69 -1.05 -20.67
CA SER A 77 27.58 0.29 -21.29
C SER A 77 27.00 1.36 -20.35
N ALA A 78 26.19 0.97 -19.37
CA ALA A 78 25.53 1.89 -18.44
C ALA A 78 26.45 2.44 -17.33
N TRP A 79 27.58 1.79 -17.07
CA TRP A 79 28.54 2.15 -16.01
C TRP A 79 29.81 2.84 -16.54
N ARG A 80 29.73 3.52 -17.69
CA ARG A 80 30.85 4.30 -18.25
C ARG A 80 30.65 5.80 -18.06
#